data_AF-A0A2W7A204-F1
#
_entry.id   AF-A0A2W7A204-F1
#
_cell.length_a   1.000
_cell.length_b   1.000
_cell.length_c   1.000
_cell.angle_alpha   90.00
_cell.angle_beta   90.00
_cell.angle_gamma   90.00
#
_symmetry.space_group_name_H-M   'P 1'
#
loop_
_entity.id
_entity.type
_entity.pdbx_description
1 polymer ?
#
loop_
_entity_poly.entity_id
_entity_poly.type
_entity_poly.pdbx_seq_one_letter_code
_entity_poly.pdbx_strand_id
1 'polypeptide(L)'
;MDIKLYQNCIFEADFNSLSEGFEGLDVTQNSRPWLREFQVFQELYNEGIHLNHDILGAVSINFERKSKLNGVQVRAWIENNPGYDVYVVNPFPQFAYCHFNLWQFSDNRCTFPFTEYSIRSLEECQVESLVNPDKRQSNNLLATCSYWFGNKTFWEKYLKEVVIKVVDTDPSRLSAEVHDFLYKPTYYYASPGVPVGNIAFLLERTLSEFIDREKSLKSLFFPVDEDRLLRCCLFNFEREIVLENFRYVDDLDQKKDVLELREYFRKTSPIAAQKWVKNFEEMGRKKVYSEGNTST
;
A
#
# COMPACT_ATOMS: atom_id res chain seq x y z
N MET A 1 23.14 -9.79 -10.39
CA MET A 1 22.06 -9.65 -9.41
C MET A 1 20.85 -10.31 -10.01
N ASP A 2 20.35 -11.36 -9.38
CA ASP A 2 19.16 -12.08 -9.81
C ASP A 2 17.90 -11.41 -9.23
N ILE A 3 17.08 -10.80 -10.10
CA ILE A 3 15.88 -10.05 -9.73
C ILE A 3 14.66 -10.74 -10.29
N LYS A 4 13.72 -11.09 -9.41
CA LYS A 4 12.44 -11.70 -9.77
C LYS A 4 11.29 -10.74 -9.46
N LEU A 5 10.54 -10.39 -10.52
CA LEU A 5 9.42 -9.45 -10.46
C LEU A 5 8.15 -10.18 -10.90
N TYR A 6 7.22 -10.42 -9.99
CA TYR A 6 5.97 -11.10 -10.28
C TYR A 6 4.77 -10.15 -10.35
N GLN A 7 3.80 -10.50 -11.19
CA GLN A 7 2.43 -10.00 -11.14
C GLN A 7 1.46 -11.11 -10.74
N ASN A 8 0.69 -10.86 -9.69
CA ASN A 8 -0.29 -11.80 -9.14
C ASN A 8 -1.47 -11.94 -10.12
N CYS A 9 -1.55 -13.10 -10.77
CA CYS A 9 -2.64 -13.48 -11.66
C CYS A 9 -3.73 -14.18 -10.85
N ILE A 10 -4.80 -13.46 -10.56
CA ILE A 10 -5.93 -13.94 -9.75
C ILE A 10 -6.98 -14.61 -10.64
N PHE A 11 -7.07 -14.18 -11.90
CA PHE A 11 -7.94 -14.77 -12.92
C PHE A 11 -7.10 -15.30 -14.09
N GLU A 12 -7.58 -16.31 -14.80
CA GLU A 12 -6.91 -16.84 -16.01
C GLU A 12 -6.65 -15.74 -17.06
N ALA A 13 -7.56 -14.75 -17.15
CA ALA A 13 -7.40 -13.62 -18.07
C ALA A 13 -6.23 -12.69 -17.72
N ASP A 14 -5.77 -12.68 -16.46
CA ASP A 14 -4.67 -11.82 -16.01
C ASP A 14 -3.35 -12.18 -16.70
N PHE A 15 -3.14 -13.46 -17.03
CA PHE A 15 -1.94 -13.91 -17.76
C PHE A 15 -1.80 -13.27 -19.15
N ASN A 16 -2.90 -12.81 -19.75
CA ASN A 16 -2.90 -12.11 -21.04
C ASN A 16 -2.68 -10.59 -20.90
N SER A 17 -2.65 -10.08 -19.67
CA SER A 17 -2.59 -8.64 -19.36
C SER A 17 -1.34 -8.26 -18.55
N LEU A 18 -0.31 -9.12 -18.57
CA LEU A 18 0.94 -8.87 -17.89
C LEU A 18 1.63 -7.61 -18.43
N SER A 19 2.07 -6.77 -17.51
CA SER A 19 2.91 -5.62 -17.80
C SER A 19 4.30 -6.09 -18.25
N GLU A 20 4.88 -5.41 -19.23
CA GLU A 20 6.20 -5.75 -19.76
C GLU A 20 7.26 -5.83 -18.64
N GLY A 21 8.06 -6.91 -18.65
CA GLY A 21 9.14 -7.14 -17.68
C GLY A 21 8.72 -7.79 -16.36
N PHE A 22 7.42 -8.07 -16.16
CA PHE A 22 6.92 -8.92 -15.08
C PHE A 22 6.65 -10.35 -15.56
N GLU A 23 6.74 -11.29 -14.63
CA GLU A 23 6.31 -12.67 -14.81
C GLU A 23 4.97 -12.92 -14.11
N GLY A 24 4.09 -13.70 -14.72
CA GLY A 24 2.82 -14.07 -14.09
C GLY A 24 3.06 -15.07 -12.95
N LEU A 25 2.59 -14.74 -11.75
CA LEU A 25 2.49 -15.66 -10.62
C LEU A 25 1.05 -16.16 -10.54
N ASP A 26 0.86 -17.48 -10.63
CA ASP A 26 -0.47 -18.09 -10.54
C ASP A 26 -1.00 -18.02 -9.12
N VAL A 27 -2.06 -17.24 -8.92
CA VAL A 27 -2.80 -17.11 -7.64
C VAL A 27 -4.28 -17.39 -7.86
N THR A 28 -4.62 -18.18 -8.89
CA THR A 28 -6.01 -18.49 -9.25
C THR A 28 -6.69 -19.38 -8.21
N GLN A 29 -5.92 -20.22 -7.50
CA GLN A 29 -6.39 -21.07 -6.41
C GLN A 29 -6.15 -20.42 -5.04
N ASN A 30 -6.71 -19.23 -4.85
CA ASN A 30 -6.56 -18.46 -3.62
C ASN A 30 -7.59 -18.88 -2.54
N SER A 31 -7.11 -19.52 -1.46
CA SER A 31 -7.95 -19.93 -0.33
C SER A 31 -8.34 -18.82 0.67
N ARG A 32 -7.63 -17.68 0.68
CA ARG A 32 -7.85 -16.56 1.62
C ARG A 32 -7.85 -15.20 0.88
N PRO A 33 -8.77 -14.98 -0.09
CA PRO A 33 -8.68 -13.84 -1.00
C PRO A 33 -8.90 -12.47 -0.32
N TRP A 34 -9.41 -12.46 0.92
CA TRP A 34 -9.50 -11.27 1.78
C TRP A 34 -8.14 -10.77 2.28
N LEU A 35 -7.09 -11.59 2.26
CA LEU A 35 -5.71 -11.18 2.60
C LEU A 35 -5.00 -10.46 1.46
N ARG A 36 -5.58 -10.45 0.25
CA ARG A 36 -4.99 -9.83 -0.94
C ARG A 36 -3.55 -10.33 -1.16
N GLU A 37 -2.60 -9.43 -1.41
CA GLU A 37 -1.20 -9.79 -1.68
C GLU A 37 -0.48 -10.41 -0.45
N PHE A 38 -0.99 -10.25 0.78
CA PHE A 38 -0.30 -10.76 1.97
C PHE A 38 -0.34 -12.27 2.10
N GLN A 39 -1.35 -12.94 1.53
CA GLN A 39 -1.31 -14.40 1.39
C GLN A 39 -0.19 -14.82 0.44
N VAL A 40 -0.06 -14.16 -0.71
CA VAL A 40 0.99 -14.46 -1.69
C VAL A 40 2.37 -14.31 -1.05
N PHE A 41 2.56 -13.25 -0.25
CA PHE A 41 3.81 -13.05 0.46
C PHE A 41 4.08 -14.15 1.49
N GLN A 42 3.06 -14.59 2.22
CA GLN A 42 3.21 -15.71 3.15
C GLN A 42 3.55 -17.02 2.42
N GLU A 43 2.94 -17.30 1.28
CA GLU A 43 3.20 -18.50 0.47
C GLU A 43 4.63 -18.48 -0.08
N LEU A 44 5.05 -17.38 -0.72
CA LEU A 44 6.42 -17.19 -1.21
C LEU A 44 7.46 -17.36 -0.09
N TYR A 45 7.14 -16.87 1.12
CA TYR A 45 8.00 -16.99 2.29
C TYR A 45 8.07 -18.43 2.82
N ASN A 46 6.92 -19.09 2.99
CA ASN A 46 6.83 -20.44 3.54
C ASN A 46 7.44 -21.50 2.60
N GLU A 47 7.32 -21.31 1.29
CA GLU A 47 7.94 -22.16 0.27
C GLU A 47 9.44 -21.84 0.07
N GLY A 48 9.95 -20.78 0.70
CA GLY A 48 11.35 -20.38 0.59
C GLY A 48 11.73 -19.80 -0.77
N ILE A 49 10.76 -19.35 -1.58
CA ILE A 49 11.01 -18.77 -2.91
C ILE A 49 11.86 -17.48 -2.81
N HIS A 50 11.66 -16.68 -1.75
CA HIS A 50 12.48 -15.49 -1.47
C HIS A 50 13.96 -15.78 -1.22
N LEU A 51 14.32 -17.04 -0.95
CA LEU A 51 15.71 -17.46 -0.73
C LEU A 51 16.46 -17.74 -2.03
N ASN A 52 15.75 -17.90 -3.15
CA ASN A 52 16.31 -18.32 -4.42
C ASN A 52 16.74 -17.15 -5.33
N HIS A 53 16.48 -15.91 -4.91
CA HIS A 53 16.72 -14.70 -5.68
C HIS A 53 17.40 -13.63 -4.83
N ASP A 54 18.22 -12.77 -5.44
CA ASP A 54 18.83 -11.64 -4.72
C ASP A 54 17.75 -10.63 -4.31
N ILE A 55 16.79 -10.37 -5.21
CA ILE A 55 15.63 -9.50 -5.00
C ILE A 55 14.37 -10.18 -5.52
N LEU A 56 13.32 -10.22 -4.69
CA LEU A 56 12.01 -10.75 -5.02
C LEU A 56 10.91 -9.77 -4.62
N GLY A 57 9.91 -9.59 -5.50
CA GLY A 57 8.63 -8.99 -5.13
C GLY A 57 7.49 -9.47 -6.02
N ALA A 58 6.28 -9.37 -5.50
CA ALA A 58 5.06 -9.75 -6.20
C ALA A 58 4.03 -8.64 -6.06
N VAL A 59 3.49 -8.15 -7.16
CA VAL A 59 2.59 -6.98 -7.19
C VAL A 59 1.29 -7.30 -7.91
N SER A 60 0.27 -6.49 -7.70
CA SER A 60 -1.01 -6.64 -8.41
C SER A 60 -0.86 -6.52 -9.93
N ILE A 61 -1.73 -7.21 -10.70
CA ILE A 61 -1.90 -6.96 -12.15
C ILE A 61 -2.18 -5.48 -12.48
N ASN A 62 -2.70 -4.72 -11.52
CA ASN A 62 -2.94 -3.28 -11.65
C ASN A 62 -1.70 -2.40 -11.40
N PHE A 63 -0.52 -2.99 -11.19
CA PHE A 63 0.71 -2.25 -10.83
C PHE A 63 0.97 -1.10 -11.80
N GLU A 64 1.17 -1.37 -13.10
CA GLU A 64 1.53 -0.36 -14.09
C GLU A 64 0.44 0.72 -14.23
N ARG A 65 -0.83 0.30 -14.18
CA ARG A 65 -1.96 1.23 -14.23
C ARG A 65 -1.91 2.25 -13.08
N LYS A 66 -1.53 1.82 -11.88
CA LYS A 66 -1.48 2.68 -10.68
C LYS A 66 -0.14 3.42 -10.56
N SER A 67 0.99 2.73 -10.73
CA SER A 67 2.34 3.26 -10.51
C SER A 67 2.90 4.06 -11.69
N LYS A 68 2.31 3.87 -12.88
CA LYS A 68 2.79 4.35 -14.18
C LYS A 68 4.17 3.82 -14.56
N LEU A 69 4.51 2.63 -14.04
CA LEU A 69 5.79 1.96 -14.26
C LEU A 69 5.56 0.50 -14.68
N ASN A 70 6.34 0.01 -15.63
CA ASN A 70 6.38 -1.42 -15.98
C ASN A 70 7.58 -2.13 -15.31
N GLY A 71 7.69 -3.44 -15.51
CA GLY A 71 8.71 -4.28 -14.89
C GLY A 71 10.12 -4.00 -15.43
N VAL A 72 10.24 -3.61 -16.70
CA VAL A 72 11.53 -3.21 -17.30
C VAL A 72 12.10 -1.98 -16.59
N GLN A 73 11.28 -0.97 -16.34
CA GLN A 73 11.67 0.25 -15.63
C GLN A 73 12.06 -0.03 -14.18
N VAL A 74 11.27 -0.87 -13.48
CA VAL A 74 11.57 -1.27 -12.10
C VAL A 74 12.88 -2.05 -12.01
N ARG A 75 13.07 -3.04 -12.89
CA ARG A 75 14.30 -3.84 -12.96
C ARG A 75 15.52 -2.96 -13.19
N ALA A 76 15.48 -2.10 -14.21
CA ALA A 76 16.58 -1.20 -14.53
C ALA A 76 16.90 -0.26 -13.35
N TRP A 77 15.89 0.22 -12.63
CA TRP A 77 16.10 1.05 -11.44
C TRP A 77 16.80 0.29 -10.30
N ILE A 78 16.39 -0.95 -10.02
CA ILE A 78 17.05 -1.81 -9.01
C ILE A 78 18.49 -2.10 -9.43
N GLU A 79 18.73 -2.47 -10.70
CA GLU A 79 20.07 -2.77 -11.24
C GLU A 79 21.02 -1.56 -11.15
N ASN A 80 20.51 -0.35 -11.37
CA ASN A 80 21.29 0.88 -11.27
C ASN A 80 21.54 1.34 -9.83
N ASN A 81 20.87 0.76 -8.84
CA ASN A 81 20.97 1.14 -7.44
C ASN A 81 21.17 -0.09 -6.53
N PRO A 82 22.23 -0.89 -6.70
CA PRO A 82 22.42 -2.10 -5.92
C PRO A 82 22.70 -1.80 -4.44
N GLY A 83 22.46 -2.78 -3.57
CA GLY A 83 22.87 -2.74 -2.16
C GLY A 83 21.82 -2.25 -1.16
N TYR A 84 20.56 -2.10 -1.60
CA TYR A 84 19.41 -1.89 -0.71
C TYR A 84 18.74 -3.21 -0.35
N ASP A 85 18.15 -3.26 0.84
CA ASP A 85 17.39 -4.42 1.32
C ASP A 85 15.97 -4.44 0.79
N VAL A 86 15.39 -3.26 0.53
CA VAL A 86 14.04 -3.13 -0.04
C VAL A 86 13.93 -1.95 -0.98
N TYR A 87 13.28 -2.19 -2.12
CA TYR A 87 12.95 -1.22 -3.14
C TYR A 87 11.44 -1.02 -3.14
N VAL A 88 10.96 0.19 -2.88
CA VAL A 88 9.54 0.48 -2.72
C VAL A 88 9.06 1.37 -3.87
N VAL A 89 7.96 0.98 -4.51
CA VAL A 89 7.27 1.80 -5.51
C VAL A 89 5.96 2.25 -4.90
N ASN A 90 5.87 3.51 -4.50
CA ASN A 90 4.59 4.10 -4.09
C ASN A 90 3.75 4.43 -5.33
N PRO A 91 2.58 3.78 -5.54
CA PRO A 91 1.69 4.12 -6.65
C PRO A 91 0.94 5.44 -6.45
N PHE A 92 0.85 5.94 -5.20
CA PHE A 92 0.14 7.16 -4.83
C PHE A 92 1.08 8.19 -4.19
N PRO A 93 2.13 8.66 -4.88
CA PRO A 93 3.06 9.64 -4.33
C PRO A 93 2.39 10.97 -3.98
N GLN A 94 1.25 11.29 -4.59
CA GLN A 94 0.47 12.49 -4.27
C GLN A 94 -0.09 12.48 -2.84
N PHE A 95 -0.16 11.32 -2.18
CA PHE A 95 -0.62 11.24 -0.80
C PHE A 95 0.33 11.96 0.16
N ALA A 96 1.62 12.02 -0.18
CA ALA A 96 2.59 12.81 0.58
C ALA A 96 2.21 14.30 0.61
N TYR A 97 1.49 14.81 -0.38
CA TYR A 97 1.08 16.22 -0.49
C TYR A 97 -0.35 16.48 -0.01
N CYS A 98 -1.13 15.42 0.19
CA CYS A 98 -2.51 15.49 0.66
C CYS A 98 -2.64 15.19 2.16
N HIS A 99 -1.74 14.38 2.72
CA HIS A 99 -1.83 13.84 4.07
C HIS A 99 -0.49 13.90 4.80
N PHE A 100 -0.52 14.09 6.11
CA PHE A 100 0.68 14.06 6.95
C PHE A 100 1.31 12.66 6.97
N ASN A 101 0.46 11.64 7.09
CA ASN A 101 0.79 10.22 6.98
C ASN A 101 -0.49 9.41 6.65
N LEU A 102 -0.34 8.09 6.46
CA LEU A 102 -1.46 7.21 6.15
C LEU A 102 -2.42 6.95 7.31
N TRP A 103 -1.99 7.14 8.56
CA TRP A 103 -2.85 7.05 9.74
C TRP A 103 -3.89 8.17 9.71
N GLN A 104 -3.43 9.41 9.51
CA GLN A 104 -4.29 10.58 9.35
C GLN A 104 -5.25 10.44 8.16
N PHE A 105 -4.75 9.93 7.02
CA PHE A 105 -5.64 9.63 5.88
C PHE A 105 -6.74 8.63 6.26
N SER A 106 -6.37 7.54 6.94
CA SER A 106 -7.30 6.47 7.28
C SER A 106 -8.37 6.94 8.28
N ASP A 107 -7.97 7.70 9.31
CA ASP A 107 -8.91 8.27 10.28
C ASP A 107 -9.82 9.34 9.67
N ASN A 108 -9.32 10.16 8.74
CA ASN A 108 -10.14 11.15 8.05
C ASN A 108 -11.12 10.53 7.03
N ARG A 109 -10.81 9.33 6.53
CA ARG A 109 -11.63 8.62 5.54
C ARG A 109 -12.69 7.72 6.17
N CYS A 110 -12.36 7.09 7.29
CA CYS A 110 -13.21 6.10 7.95
C CYS A 110 -14.17 6.78 8.95
N THR A 111 -15.30 6.14 9.22
CA THR A 111 -16.28 6.61 10.23
C THR A 111 -16.00 6.07 11.63
N PHE A 112 -14.82 5.47 11.84
CA PHE A 112 -14.39 4.81 13.07
C PHE A 112 -12.89 5.09 13.27
N PRO A 113 -12.35 5.01 14.50
CA PRO A 113 -10.95 5.32 14.81
C PRO A 113 -10.00 4.25 14.28
N PHE A 114 -9.63 4.33 13.00
CA PHE A 114 -8.81 3.33 12.31
C PHE A 114 -7.45 3.14 12.99
N THR A 115 -6.78 4.24 13.37
CA THR A 115 -5.47 4.19 14.02
C THR A 115 -5.53 3.46 15.37
N GLU A 116 -6.55 3.72 16.18
CA GLU A 116 -6.73 3.07 17.48
C GLU A 116 -6.94 1.55 17.31
N TYR A 117 -7.84 1.14 16.42
CA TYR A 117 -8.05 -0.27 16.13
C TYR A 117 -6.83 -0.94 15.52
N SER A 118 -6.03 -0.21 14.74
CA SER A 118 -4.77 -0.72 14.18
C SER A 118 -3.75 -1.02 15.27
N ILE A 119 -3.58 -0.12 16.25
CA ILE A 119 -2.71 -0.33 17.41
C ILE A 119 -3.14 -1.59 18.17
N ARG A 120 -4.42 -1.66 18.55
CA ARG A 120 -4.97 -2.81 19.28
C ARG A 120 -4.83 -4.12 18.51
N SER A 121 -5.06 -4.09 17.19
CA SER A 121 -4.91 -5.29 16.34
C SER A 121 -3.48 -5.80 16.35
N LEU A 122 -2.50 -4.91 16.22
CA LEU A 122 -1.08 -5.29 16.24
C LEU A 122 -0.66 -5.83 17.61
N GLU A 123 -1.14 -5.23 18.69
CA GLU A 123 -0.91 -5.71 20.06
C GLU A 123 -1.48 -7.12 20.28
N GLU A 124 -2.75 -7.36 19.89
CA GLU A 124 -3.39 -8.68 20.01
C GLU A 124 -2.71 -9.74 19.12
N CYS A 125 -2.16 -9.33 17.97
CA CYS A 125 -1.33 -10.17 17.09
C CYS A 125 0.14 -10.29 17.55
N GLN A 126 0.51 -9.74 18.72
CA GLN A 126 1.87 -9.81 19.27
C GLN A 126 2.95 -9.17 18.38
N VAL A 127 2.57 -8.17 17.58
CA VAL A 127 3.49 -7.31 16.83
C VAL A 127 3.97 -6.21 17.76
N GLU A 128 5.28 -5.96 17.77
CA GLU A 128 5.84 -4.85 18.56
C GLU A 128 5.29 -3.51 18.09
N SER A 129 5.19 -2.55 19.02
CA SER A 129 4.62 -1.23 18.74
C SER A 129 5.28 -0.59 17.51
N LEU A 130 4.47 -0.36 16.49
CA LEU A 130 4.90 0.08 15.17
C LEU A 130 4.24 1.41 14.76
N VAL A 131 3.03 1.67 15.25
CA VAL A 131 2.19 2.78 14.78
C VAL A 131 2.67 4.11 15.36
N ASN A 132 3.03 5.05 14.49
CA ASN A 132 3.40 6.41 14.87
C ASN A 132 2.60 7.46 14.10
N PRO A 133 1.41 7.87 14.59
CA PRO A 133 0.57 8.85 13.91
C PRO A 133 1.16 10.27 13.94
N ASP A 134 2.19 10.48 14.75
CA ASP A 134 2.89 11.75 14.90
C ASP A 134 4.06 11.92 13.92
N LYS A 135 4.39 10.87 13.15
CA LYS A 135 5.47 10.87 12.18
C LYS A 135 5.00 11.32 10.80
N ARG A 136 5.75 12.25 10.18
CA ARG A 136 5.59 12.65 8.78
C ARG A 136 6.05 11.53 7.85
N GLN A 137 5.22 11.16 6.87
CA GLN A 137 5.57 10.22 5.79
C GLN A 137 5.67 10.97 4.45
N SER A 138 6.88 11.39 4.07
CA SER A 138 7.16 11.98 2.75
C SER A 138 7.41 10.89 1.69
N ASN A 139 7.66 11.27 0.43
CA ASN A 139 7.91 10.31 -0.66
C ASN A 139 9.14 9.40 -0.46
N ASN A 140 10.01 9.70 0.51
CA ASN A 140 11.15 8.86 0.87
C ASN A 140 10.83 7.81 1.95
N LEU A 141 9.57 7.73 2.39
CA LEU A 141 9.12 6.80 3.43
C LEU A 141 7.72 6.23 3.17
N LEU A 142 6.90 6.95 2.41
CA LEU A 142 5.49 6.64 2.19
C LEU A 142 5.30 5.42 1.28
N ALA A 143 4.88 4.30 1.87
CA ALA A 143 4.42 3.10 1.17
C ALA A 143 2.90 2.93 1.35
N THR A 144 2.13 3.14 0.27
CA THR A 144 0.66 3.12 0.32
C THR A 144 0.02 1.78 -0.04
N CYS A 145 0.80 0.89 -0.65
CA CYS A 145 0.39 -0.43 -1.11
C CYS A 145 1.53 -1.44 -0.89
N SER A 146 1.21 -2.70 -1.11
CA SER A 146 2.10 -3.86 -1.15
C SER A 146 3.07 -3.89 -2.35
N TYR A 147 3.57 -2.73 -2.82
CA TYR A 147 4.43 -2.60 -4.01
C TYR A 147 5.89 -2.40 -3.60
N TRP A 148 6.54 -3.51 -3.25
CA TRP A 148 7.92 -3.54 -2.81
C TRP A 148 8.62 -4.78 -3.33
N PHE A 149 9.95 -4.70 -3.43
CA PHE A 149 10.84 -5.77 -3.89
C PHE A 149 11.98 -5.86 -2.89
N GLY A 150 12.07 -6.99 -2.18
CA GLY A 150 12.97 -7.15 -1.04
C GLY A 150 14.02 -8.23 -1.28
N ASN A 151 15.17 -8.08 -0.65
CA ASN A 151 16.13 -9.16 -0.49
C ASN A 151 15.72 -10.11 0.64
N LYS A 152 16.45 -11.21 0.79
CA LYS A 152 16.24 -12.17 1.88
C LYS A 152 16.16 -11.51 3.27
N THR A 153 17.06 -10.57 3.59
CA THR A 153 17.09 -9.92 4.91
C THR A 153 15.80 -9.17 5.20
N PHE A 154 15.31 -8.40 4.22
CA PHE A 154 14.03 -7.70 4.34
C PHE A 154 12.87 -8.70 4.52
N TRP A 155 12.81 -9.73 3.66
CA TRP A 155 11.78 -10.76 3.74
C TRP A 155 11.75 -11.43 5.12
N GLU A 156 12.89 -11.88 5.62
CA GLU A 156 13.02 -12.52 6.93
C GLU A 156 12.55 -11.63 8.08
N LYS A 157 12.89 -10.34 8.07
CA LYS A 157 12.50 -9.45 9.16
C LYS A 157 11.04 -9.02 9.04
N TYR A 158 10.64 -8.41 7.92
CA TYR A 158 9.32 -7.82 7.79
C TYR A 158 8.20 -8.88 7.86
N LEU A 159 8.36 -10.01 7.17
CA LEU A 159 7.34 -11.04 7.18
C LEU A 159 7.22 -11.66 8.56
N LYS A 160 8.34 -12.08 9.15
CA LYS A 160 8.32 -12.79 10.43
C LYS A 160 7.88 -11.92 11.61
N GLU A 161 8.31 -10.66 11.63
CA GLU A 161 8.04 -9.77 12.77
C GLU A 161 6.66 -9.11 12.69
N VAL A 162 6.09 -8.98 11.49
CA VAL A 162 4.83 -8.25 11.27
C VAL A 162 3.81 -9.11 10.53
N VAL A 163 4.04 -9.42 9.25
CA VAL A 163 3.00 -9.98 8.38
C VAL A 163 2.51 -11.34 8.86
N ILE A 164 3.41 -12.28 9.14
CA ILE A 164 3.09 -13.65 9.57
C ILE A 164 2.38 -13.62 10.92
N LYS A 165 2.84 -12.78 11.85
CA LYS A 165 2.17 -12.64 13.15
C LYS A 165 0.71 -12.22 13.01
N VAL A 166 0.41 -11.28 12.11
CA VAL A 166 -0.96 -10.84 11.87
C VAL A 166 -1.77 -11.89 11.09
N VAL A 167 -1.21 -12.44 10.02
CA VAL A 167 -1.91 -13.36 9.11
C VAL A 167 -2.20 -14.72 9.76
N ASP A 168 -1.29 -15.23 10.61
CA ASP A 168 -1.44 -16.52 11.30
C ASP A 168 -2.07 -16.41 12.69
N THR A 169 -2.43 -15.20 13.14
CA THR A 169 -3.19 -15.07 14.39
C THR A 169 -4.56 -15.71 14.24
N ASP A 170 -4.83 -16.72 15.08
CA ASP A 170 -6.14 -17.37 15.18
C ASP A 170 -7.23 -16.33 15.50
N PRO A 171 -8.21 -16.11 14.60
CA PRO A 171 -9.27 -15.12 14.79
C PRO A 171 -10.08 -15.30 16.08
N SER A 172 -10.15 -16.52 16.62
CA SER A 172 -10.86 -16.81 17.88
C SER A 172 -10.17 -16.24 19.13
N ARG A 173 -8.89 -15.86 19.01
CA ARG A 173 -8.11 -15.25 20.09
C ARG A 173 -8.25 -13.72 20.16
N LEU A 174 -8.87 -13.13 19.14
CA LEU A 174 -9.04 -11.69 19.05
C LEU A 174 -10.25 -11.24 19.88
N SER A 175 -10.18 -10.03 20.41
CA SER A 175 -11.37 -9.36 20.93
C SER A 175 -12.40 -9.18 19.81
N ALA A 176 -13.69 -9.18 20.16
CA ALA A 176 -14.77 -9.05 19.17
C ALA A 176 -14.63 -7.79 18.30
N GLU A 177 -14.17 -6.69 18.89
CA GLU A 177 -13.97 -5.42 18.17
C GLU A 177 -12.79 -5.47 17.19
N VAL A 178 -11.67 -6.08 17.58
CA VAL A 178 -10.50 -6.26 16.70
C VAL A 178 -10.81 -7.25 15.59
N HIS A 179 -11.50 -8.34 15.91
CA HIS A 179 -11.99 -9.29 14.92
C HIS A 179 -12.86 -8.59 13.87
N ASP A 180 -13.87 -7.82 14.31
CA ASP A 180 -14.74 -7.08 13.40
C ASP A 180 -13.97 -6.06 12.57
N PHE A 181 -13.03 -5.32 13.17
CA PHE A 181 -12.19 -4.40 12.42
C PHE A 181 -11.39 -5.11 11.33
N LEU A 182 -10.73 -6.23 11.63
CA LEU A 182 -9.85 -6.93 10.70
C LEU A 182 -10.60 -7.67 9.59
N TYR A 183 -11.73 -8.31 9.91
CA TYR A 183 -12.36 -9.29 9.03
C TYR A 183 -13.74 -8.88 8.51
N LYS A 184 -14.46 -7.98 9.19
CA LYS A 184 -15.77 -7.55 8.69
C LYS A 184 -15.60 -6.80 7.38
N PRO A 185 -16.37 -7.14 6.34
CA PRO A 185 -16.32 -6.43 5.07
C PRO A 185 -16.42 -4.92 5.23
N THR A 186 -15.42 -4.21 4.72
CA THR A 186 -15.47 -2.75 4.55
C THR A 186 -15.82 -2.41 3.11
N TYR A 187 -16.44 -1.25 2.89
CA TYR A 187 -16.73 -0.79 1.54
C TYR A 187 -15.42 -0.57 0.78
N TYR A 188 -15.20 -1.37 -0.26
CA TYR A 188 -14.02 -1.30 -1.11
C TYR A 188 -14.38 -0.99 -2.55
N TYR A 189 -13.67 -0.04 -3.13
CA TYR A 189 -13.95 0.53 -4.44
C TYR A 189 -13.41 -0.29 -5.62
N ALA A 190 -12.49 -1.24 -5.39
CA ALA A 190 -11.90 -2.04 -6.46
C ALA A 190 -12.49 -3.47 -6.51
N SER A 191 -13.32 -3.68 -7.53
CA SER A 191 -13.96 -4.94 -7.94
C SER A 191 -14.96 -5.58 -6.94
N PRO A 192 -16.22 -5.83 -7.36
CA PRO A 192 -17.31 -6.27 -6.49
C PRO A 192 -17.25 -7.74 -6.03
N GLY A 193 -16.19 -8.50 -6.35
CA GLY A 193 -16.21 -9.96 -6.20
C GLY A 193 -15.85 -10.52 -4.82
N VAL A 194 -14.96 -9.84 -4.07
CA VAL A 194 -14.49 -10.34 -2.76
C VAL A 194 -14.51 -9.21 -1.74
N PRO A 195 -15.42 -9.26 -0.75
CA PRO A 195 -15.41 -8.32 0.35
C PRO A 195 -14.08 -8.45 1.12
N VAL A 196 -13.47 -7.32 1.46
CA VAL A 196 -12.19 -7.26 2.19
C VAL A 196 -12.46 -6.64 3.55
N GLY A 197 -11.89 -7.20 4.60
CA GLY A 197 -11.79 -6.52 5.89
C GLY A 197 -10.63 -5.52 5.93
N ASN A 198 -10.31 -4.95 7.09
CA ASN A 198 -9.21 -3.99 7.19
C ASN A 198 -7.81 -4.61 7.32
N ILE A 199 -7.68 -5.94 7.43
CA ILE A 199 -6.39 -6.63 7.60
C ILE A 199 -5.35 -6.25 6.52
N ALA A 200 -5.74 -6.25 5.24
CA ALA A 200 -4.83 -5.86 4.16
C ALA A 200 -4.44 -4.38 4.26
N PHE A 201 -5.40 -3.50 4.58
CA PHE A 201 -5.10 -2.08 4.75
C PHE A 201 -4.17 -1.84 5.93
N LEU A 202 -4.40 -2.50 7.08
CA LEU A 202 -3.50 -2.45 8.23
C LEU A 202 -2.07 -2.79 7.80
N LEU A 203 -1.87 -3.95 7.17
CA LEU A 203 -0.56 -4.43 6.74
C LEU A 203 0.11 -3.58 5.66
N GLU A 204 -0.65 -2.88 4.81
CA GLU A 204 -0.07 -1.89 3.90
C GLU A 204 0.54 -0.70 4.66
N ARG A 205 -0.08 -0.24 5.74
CA ARG A 205 0.41 0.92 6.53
C ARG A 205 1.63 0.54 7.36
N THR A 206 1.74 -0.71 7.79
CA THR A 206 2.86 -1.17 8.62
C THR A 206 4.20 -1.10 7.91
N LEU A 207 4.26 -1.15 6.57
CA LEU A 207 5.53 -1.16 5.84
C LEU A 207 6.33 0.14 6.06
N SER A 208 5.68 1.29 5.95
CA SER A 208 6.35 2.60 6.14
C SER A 208 6.92 2.71 7.55
N GLU A 209 6.15 2.30 8.55
CA GLU A 209 6.55 2.33 9.95
C GLU A 209 7.66 1.32 10.25
N PHE A 210 7.61 0.13 9.67
CA PHE A 210 8.63 -0.89 9.83
C PHE A 210 9.98 -0.43 9.25
N ILE A 211 9.98 0.18 8.07
CA ILE A 211 11.19 0.76 7.47
C ILE A 211 11.72 1.92 8.32
N ASP A 212 10.86 2.77 8.87
CA ASP A 212 11.32 3.85 9.76
C ASP A 212 11.87 3.28 11.07
N ARG A 213 11.28 2.23 11.65
CA ARG A 213 11.77 1.64 12.90
C ARG A 213 13.08 0.89 12.69
N GLU A 214 13.16 0.06 11.65
CA GLU A 214 14.26 -0.88 11.43
C GLU A 214 15.44 -0.21 10.70
N LYS A 215 16.17 0.65 11.42
CA LYS A 215 17.28 1.44 10.86
C LYS A 215 18.44 0.62 10.30
N SER A 216 18.49 -0.69 10.56
CA SER A 216 19.49 -1.59 9.98
C SER A 216 19.19 -1.96 8.52
N LEU A 217 17.94 -1.81 8.07
CA LEU A 217 17.54 -2.07 6.69
C LEU A 217 17.75 -0.81 5.84
N LYS A 218 18.39 -0.98 4.69
CA LYS A 218 18.50 0.06 3.67
C LYS A 218 17.28 -0.01 2.76
N SER A 219 16.47 1.04 2.75
CA SER A 219 15.34 1.17 1.82
C SER A 219 15.64 2.20 0.74
N LEU A 220 15.10 1.96 -0.45
CA LEU A 220 15.08 2.93 -1.54
C LEU A 220 13.67 3.05 -2.09
N PHE A 221 13.16 4.29 -2.15
CA PHE A 221 11.86 4.58 -2.74
C PHE A 221 12.05 5.07 -4.17
N PHE A 222 11.19 4.61 -5.08
CA PHE A 222 11.26 5.02 -6.48
C PHE A 222 11.05 6.54 -6.59
N PRO A 223 11.93 7.25 -7.31
CA PRO A 223 11.89 8.71 -7.35
C PRO A 223 10.55 9.25 -7.86
N VAL A 224 10.18 10.41 -7.36
CA VAL A 224 8.96 11.12 -7.74
C VAL A 224 9.38 12.47 -8.30
N ASP A 225 9.27 12.62 -9.61
CA ASP A 225 9.30 13.94 -10.26
C ASP A 225 7.88 14.50 -10.40
N GLU A 226 7.79 15.78 -10.78
CA GLU A 226 6.52 16.47 -10.95
C GLU A 226 5.62 15.79 -12.00
N ASP A 227 6.20 15.30 -13.10
CA ASP A 227 5.44 14.61 -14.15
C ASP A 227 4.79 13.31 -13.63
N ARG A 228 5.58 12.44 -12.99
CA ARG A 228 5.08 11.19 -12.40
C ARG A 228 4.04 11.47 -11.32
N LEU A 229 4.31 12.46 -10.46
CA LEU A 229 3.38 12.87 -9.40
C LEU A 229 2.00 13.22 -9.97
N LEU A 230 1.96 14.04 -11.02
CA LEU A 230 0.70 14.45 -11.67
C LEU A 230 0.04 13.30 -12.45
N ARG A 231 0.83 12.40 -13.08
CA ARG A 231 0.30 11.22 -13.76
C ARG A 231 -0.28 10.16 -12.80
N CYS A 232 0.18 10.13 -11.55
CA CYS A 232 -0.34 9.23 -10.51
C CYS A 232 -1.61 9.76 -9.80
N CYS A 233 -1.94 11.04 -9.93
CA CYS A 233 -3.20 11.58 -9.43
C CYS A 233 -4.39 10.86 -10.09
N LEU A 234 -5.28 10.29 -9.28
CA LEU A 234 -6.49 9.61 -9.77
C LEU A 234 -7.62 10.60 -10.04
N PHE A 235 -7.67 11.69 -9.27
CA PHE A 235 -8.73 12.69 -9.33
C PHE A 235 -8.19 14.10 -9.53
N ASN A 236 -8.99 14.96 -10.17
CA ASN A 236 -8.62 16.35 -10.45
C ASN A 236 -8.28 17.14 -9.18
N PHE A 237 -8.99 16.91 -8.07
CA PHE A 237 -8.72 17.64 -6.83
C PHE A 237 -7.35 17.31 -6.23
N GLU A 238 -6.83 16.09 -6.44
CA GLU A 238 -5.48 15.74 -5.99
C GLU A 238 -4.46 16.53 -6.80
N ARG A 239 -4.69 16.63 -8.11
CA ARG A 239 -3.87 17.43 -9.02
C ARG A 239 -3.86 18.90 -8.63
N GLU A 240 -5.02 19.46 -8.29
CA GLU A 240 -5.16 20.84 -7.80
C GLU A 240 -4.34 21.06 -6.53
N ILE A 241 -4.51 20.20 -5.51
CA ILE A 241 -3.76 20.27 -4.24
C ILE A 241 -2.25 20.21 -4.50
N VAL A 242 -1.80 19.26 -5.33
CA VAL A 242 -0.39 19.09 -5.68
C VAL A 242 0.15 20.33 -6.39
N LEU A 243 -0.49 20.80 -7.46
CA LEU A 243 0.00 21.93 -8.25
C LEU A 243 0.11 23.22 -7.42
N GLU A 244 -0.82 23.42 -6.49
CA GLU A 244 -0.82 24.59 -5.61
C GLU A 244 0.23 24.52 -4.51
N ASN A 245 0.53 23.32 -3.98
CA ASN A 245 1.23 23.18 -2.70
C ASN A 245 2.53 22.34 -2.74
N PHE A 246 2.88 21.65 -3.83
CA PHE A 246 3.99 20.69 -3.78
C PHE A 246 5.33 21.34 -3.38
N ARG A 247 5.65 22.52 -3.93
CA ARG A 247 6.87 23.25 -3.57
C ARG A 247 6.88 23.73 -2.13
N TYR A 248 5.72 24.11 -1.61
CA TYR A 248 5.57 24.51 -0.22
C TYR A 248 5.84 23.33 0.72
N VAL A 249 5.21 22.19 0.45
CA VAL A 249 5.41 20.97 1.24
C VAL A 249 6.85 20.47 1.15
N ASP A 250 7.46 20.48 -0.04
CA ASP A 250 8.85 20.05 -0.24
C ASP A 250 9.83 20.94 0.54
N ASP A 251 9.62 22.27 0.55
CA ASP A 251 10.43 23.22 1.34
C ASP A 251 10.30 22.96 2.84
N LEU A 252 9.09 22.68 3.34
CA LEU A 252 8.89 22.33 4.74
C LEU A 252 9.50 20.97 5.11
N ASP A 253 9.37 19.95 4.25
CA ASP A 253 9.99 18.63 4.43
C ASP A 253 11.54 18.77 4.45
N GLN A 254 12.12 19.61 3.58
CA GLN A 254 13.56 19.91 3.54
C GLN A 254 14.03 20.62 4.82
N LYS A 255 13.25 21.59 5.30
CA LYS A 255 13.51 22.31 6.56
C LYS A 255 13.22 21.47 7.82
N LYS A 256 12.56 20.33 7.65
CA LYS A 256 12.02 19.49 8.74
C LYS A 256 11.09 20.27 9.66
N ASP A 257 10.30 21.19 9.11
CA ASP A 257 9.34 22.00 9.87
C ASP A 257 8.05 21.20 10.13
N VAL A 258 8.14 20.27 11.09
CA VAL A 258 7.05 19.34 11.40
C VAL A 258 5.81 20.08 11.93
N LEU A 259 5.97 21.21 12.61
CA LEU A 259 4.85 21.97 13.17
C LEU A 259 4.03 22.62 12.05
N GLU A 260 4.69 23.27 11.10
CA GLU A 260 4.02 23.87 9.95
C GLU A 260 3.40 22.82 9.03
N LEU A 261 4.09 21.69 8.81
CA LEU A 261 3.52 20.53 8.10
C LEU A 261 2.24 20.05 8.77
N ARG A 262 2.23 19.88 10.10
CA ARG A 262 1.03 19.46 10.83
C ARG A 262 -0.11 20.45 10.65
N GLU A 263 0.16 21.75 10.75
CA GLU A 263 -0.88 22.77 10.60
C GLU A 263 -1.45 22.83 9.18
N TYR A 264 -0.59 22.68 8.16
CA TYR A 264 -1.01 22.53 6.76
C TYR A 264 -1.92 21.31 6.59
N PHE A 265 -1.46 20.11 6.98
CA PHE A 265 -2.22 18.88 6.78
C PHE A 265 -3.47 18.77 7.65
N ARG A 266 -3.53 19.45 8.81
CA ARG A 266 -4.74 19.57 9.61
C ARG A 266 -5.89 20.20 8.83
N LYS A 267 -5.58 21.09 7.88
CA LYS A 267 -6.56 21.74 7.00
C LYS A 267 -6.82 20.93 5.74
N THR A 268 -5.75 20.46 5.07
CA THR A 268 -5.83 19.84 3.74
C THR A 268 -6.32 18.40 3.79
N SER A 269 -5.87 17.61 4.76
CA SER A 269 -6.10 16.16 4.82
C SER A 269 -7.58 15.77 4.96
N PRO A 270 -8.40 16.41 5.82
CA PRO A 270 -9.83 16.11 5.89
C PRO A 270 -10.57 16.40 4.57
N ILE A 271 -10.22 17.50 3.90
CA ILE A 271 -10.84 17.88 2.61
C ILE A 271 -10.49 16.84 1.54
N ALA A 272 -9.22 16.47 1.44
CA ALA A 272 -8.76 15.47 0.49
C ALA A 272 -9.43 14.10 0.74
N ALA A 273 -9.51 13.65 2.00
CA ALA A 273 -10.14 12.39 2.36
C ALA A 273 -11.64 12.36 2.03
N GLN A 274 -12.38 13.43 2.31
CA GLN A 274 -13.81 13.53 1.97
C GLN A 274 -14.04 13.54 0.44
N LYS A 275 -13.19 14.26 -0.31
CA LYS A 275 -13.26 14.23 -1.78
C LYS A 275 -12.95 12.84 -2.34
N TRP A 276 -12.01 12.11 -1.72
CA TRP A 276 -11.73 10.70 -2.04
C TRP A 276 -12.96 9.81 -1.84
N VAL A 277 -13.63 9.90 -0.68
CA VAL A 277 -14.87 9.15 -0.38
C VAL A 277 -15.95 9.46 -1.42
N LYS A 278 -16.22 10.75 -1.67
CA LYS A 278 -17.24 11.20 -2.63
C LYS A 278 -16.99 10.68 -4.05
N ASN A 279 -15.76 10.79 -4.56
CA ASN A 279 -15.44 10.31 -5.91
C ASN A 279 -15.64 8.80 -6.04
N PHE A 280 -15.29 8.03 -5.01
CA PHE A 280 -15.52 6.59 -5.05
C PHE A 280 -16.99 6.20 -4.95
N GLU A 281 -17.80 6.88 -4.14
CA GLU A 281 -19.24 6.67 -4.11
C GLU A 281 -19.86 6.95 -5.49
N GLU A 282 -19.43 8.01 -6.17
CA GLU A 282 -19.87 8.35 -7.52
C GLU A 282 -19.45 7.30 -8.56
N MET A 283 -18.22 6.79 -8.47
CA MET A 283 -17.73 5.70 -9.33
C MET A 283 -18.51 4.39 -9.09
N GLY A 284 -18.78 4.06 -7.82
CA GLY A 284 -19.58 2.90 -7.43
C GLY A 284 -21.00 2.98 -7.97
N ARG A 285 -21.65 4.14 -7.84
CA ARG A 285 -22.98 4.40 -8.43
C ARG A 285 -22.96 4.21 -9.95
N LYS A 286 -21.97 4.77 -10.65
CA LYS A 286 -21.86 4.64 -12.12
C LYS A 286 -21.75 3.18 -12.59
N LYS A 287 -21.03 2.32 -11.85
CA LYS A 287 -20.97 0.88 -12.17
C LYS A 287 -22.31 0.16 -12.01
N VAL A 288 -23.05 0.45 -10.94
CA VAL A 288 -24.38 -0.13 -10.69
C VAL A 288 -25.38 0.27 -11.79
N TYR A 289 -25.32 1.52 -12.27
CA TYR A 289 -26.20 1.97 -13.37
C TYR A 289 -25.78 1.47 -14.76
N SER A 290 -24.49 1.15 -15.00
CA SER A 290 -24.07 0.54 -16.26
C SER A 290 -24.39 -0.95 -16.36
N GLU A 291 -24.48 -1.66 -15.25
CA GLU A 291 -24.83 -3.09 -15.19
C GLU A 291 -26.36 -3.33 -15.07
N GLY A 292 -27.13 -2.30 -14.71
CA GLY A 292 -28.60 -2.35 -14.59
C GLY A 292 -29.42 -2.10 -15.86
N ASN A 293 -28.78 -1.95 -17.04
CA ASN A 293 -29.45 -1.63 -18.31
C ASN A 293 -29.43 -2.77 -19.35
N THR A 294 -29.15 -4.00 -18.95
CA THR A 294 -29.30 -5.20 -19.80
C THR A 294 -30.35 -6.15 -19.24
N SER A 295 -31.60 -5.72 -19.29
CA SER A 295 -32.79 -6.59 -19.19
C SER A 295 -34.03 -5.85 -19.66
N THR A 296 -34.22 -5.86 -20.99
CA THR A 296 -35.55 -5.93 -21.63
C THR A 296 -35.76 -7.35 -22.11
#